data_AF-A0A8T0CPC5-F1
#
_entry.id   AF-A0A8T0CPC5-F1
#
_cell.length_a   1.000
_cell.length_b   1.000
_cell.length_c   1.000
_cell.angle_alpha   90.00
_cell.angle_beta   90.00
_cell.angle_gamma   90.00
#
_symmetry.space_group_name_H-M   'P 1'
#
loop_
_entity.id
_entity.type
_entity.pdbx_description
1 polymer ?
#
loop_
_entity_poly.entity_id
_entity_poly.type
_entity_poly.pdbx_seq_one_letter_code
_entity_poly.pdbx_strand_id
1 'polypeptide(L)'
;MVYIPEGDFLSRIGPTEFFKDLEKYASPNAMQEWKKLMDAVLPLSAAAMALPPLSVRGDLGVLSTAAARYAPSLLKSFIQMGPQGAIGATKLLRPFSEIIDSLELKDPFIRNWVDLLAFLLAGVKSNGILSAEMIYMFAEWYKPGCSLDYPVHGSGAIVDALIKGMQKFGGRISLRSHVEKIVVENGRAIGVKLRSGQFVRAKKAVVSNASMWDTLGLLPEDVIPKSYSDRVKRTPQCESFMHLHLGFDAEGVREDLGIHHIVVNDWERGVDADQNVVLLSVPSVLSPDLAPPGKHVLHAYAPGTEPYELWDGLDRRSPEYKTLKLERSEVMWRAVERVLGPGF
;
A
#
# COMPACT_ATOMS: atom_id res chain seq x y z
N MET A 1 -1.72 -14.34 10.14
CA MET A 1 -0.58 -14.97 10.84
C MET A 1 0.69 -14.34 10.33
N VAL A 2 1.71 -14.19 11.18
CA VAL A 2 3.02 -13.68 10.78
C VAL A 2 4.05 -14.76 11.07
N TYR A 3 4.87 -15.07 10.07
CA TYR A 3 5.88 -16.09 10.06
C TYR A 3 7.23 -15.41 9.86
N ILE A 4 8.05 -15.39 10.91
CA ILE A 4 9.35 -14.71 10.94
C ILE A 4 10.45 -15.72 11.28
N PRO A 5 11.74 -15.37 11.15
CA PRO A 5 12.84 -16.26 11.50
C PRO A 5 12.78 -16.81 12.94
N GLU A 6 12.30 -16.00 13.89
CA GLU A 6 12.21 -16.34 15.31
C GLU A 6 11.00 -17.22 15.66
N GLY A 7 10.02 -17.32 14.78
CA GLY A 7 8.82 -18.14 14.98
C GLY A 7 7.57 -17.57 14.32
N ASP A 8 6.42 -18.11 14.73
CA ASP A 8 5.13 -17.77 14.12
C ASP A 8 4.16 -17.26 15.20
N PHE A 9 3.44 -16.18 14.91
CA PHE A 9 2.48 -15.60 15.83
C PHE A 9 1.33 -14.87 15.11
N LEU A 10 0.20 -14.81 15.80
CA LEU A 10 -0.97 -14.11 15.30
C LEU A 10 -0.91 -12.65 15.72
N SER A 11 -0.35 -11.80 14.85
CA SER A 11 -0.43 -10.35 15.04
C SER A 11 -1.90 -9.90 15.01
N ARG A 12 -2.41 -9.51 16.18
CA ARG A 12 -3.77 -8.99 16.35
C ARG A 12 -3.71 -7.47 16.39
N ILE A 13 -4.69 -6.87 15.74
CA ILE A 13 -4.99 -5.45 15.90
C ILE A 13 -5.49 -5.21 17.34
N GLY A 14 -5.00 -4.16 17.98
CA GLY A 14 -5.34 -3.78 19.36
C GLY A 14 -4.15 -3.70 20.32
N PRO A 15 -4.28 -2.91 21.41
CA PRO A 15 -3.15 -2.47 22.24
C PRO A 15 -2.53 -3.54 23.13
N THR A 16 -3.21 -4.65 23.44
CA THR A 16 -2.78 -5.55 24.53
C THR A 16 -2.13 -6.85 24.05
N GLU A 17 -2.49 -7.37 22.88
CA GLU A 17 -2.04 -8.69 22.46
C GLU A 17 -0.62 -8.69 21.91
N PHE A 18 -0.21 -7.61 21.21
CA PHE A 18 1.14 -7.52 20.66
C PHE A 18 2.23 -7.47 21.74
N PHE A 19 1.94 -6.95 22.94
CA PHE A 19 2.90 -6.98 24.05
C PHE A 19 3.24 -8.41 24.50
N LYS A 20 2.27 -9.33 24.44
CA LYS A 20 2.50 -10.75 24.76
C LYS A 20 3.38 -11.42 23.69
N ASP A 21 3.18 -11.05 22.43
CA ASP A 21 4.01 -11.53 21.33
C ASP A 21 5.46 -11.02 21.48
N LEU A 22 5.65 -9.75 21.84
CA LEU A 22 7.00 -9.20 22.11
C LEU A 22 7.70 -9.91 23.26
N GLU A 23 6.99 -10.27 24.33
CA GLU A 23 7.57 -11.03 25.45
C GLU A 23 8.07 -12.42 25.04
N LYS A 24 7.38 -13.06 24.07
CA LYS A 24 7.67 -14.43 23.64
C LYS A 24 8.71 -14.51 22.51
N TYR A 25 8.65 -13.58 21.55
CA TYR A 25 9.41 -13.66 20.30
C TYR A 25 10.49 -12.57 20.16
N ALA A 26 10.51 -11.59 21.07
CA ALA A 26 11.49 -10.51 21.05
C ALA A 26 12.24 -10.41 22.39
N SER A 27 13.07 -9.36 22.53
CA SER A 27 13.83 -9.13 23.76
C SER A 27 12.99 -8.41 24.83
N PRO A 28 13.37 -8.49 26.13
CA PRO A 28 12.74 -7.66 27.17
C PRO A 28 12.82 -6.14 26.88
N ASN A 29 13.84 -5.70 26.15
CA ASN A 29 13.98 -4.30 25.74
C ASN A 29 12.97 -3.93 24.64
N ALA A 30 12.62 -4.86 23.75
CA ALA A 30 11.65 -4.64 22.68
C ALA A 30 10.30 -4.15 23.22
N MET A 31 9.84 -4.73 24.33
CA MET A 31 8.60 -4.30 25.00
C MET A 31 8.65 -2.85 25.47
N GLN A 32 9.78 -2.44 26.07
CA GLN A 32 9.98 -1.08 26.57
C GLN A 32 10.09 -0.07 25.42
N GLU A 33 10.82 -0.43 24.37
CA GLU A 33 10.96 0.38 23.17
C GLU A 33 9.63 0.55 22.42
N TRP A 34 8.84 -0.52 22.29
CA TRP A 34 7.51 -0.44 21.70
C TRP A 34 6.58 0.50 22.48
N LYS A 35 6.58 0.38 23.82
CA LYS A 35 5.82 1.28 24.68
C LYS A 35 6.26 2.74 24.49
N LYS A 36 7.57 3.00 24.47
CA LYS A 36 8.14 4.32 24.22
C LYS A 36 7.70 4.90 22.88
N LEU A 37 7.63 4.06 21.83
CA LEU A 37 7.13 4.46 20.52
C LEU A 37 5.65 4.84 20.57
N MET A 38 4.80 3.99 21.16
CA MET A 38 3.36 4.25 21.25
C MET A 38 3.06 5.50 22.10
N ASP A 39 3.75 5.70 23.22
CA ASP A 39 3.61 6.88 24.08
C ASP A 39 3.99 8.19 23.34
N ALA A 40 4.91 8.12 22.36
CA ALA A 40 5.28 9.26 21.53
C ALA A 40 4.31 9.50 20.35
N VAL A 41 3.80 8.43 19.75
CA VAL A 41 2.98 8.46 18.53
C VAL A 41 1.51 8.79 18.81
N LEU A 42 0.92 8.16 19.83
CA LEU A 42 -0.52 8.29 20.11
C LEU A 42 -0.97 9.73 20.40
N PRO A 43 -0.21 10.59 21.12
CA PRO A 43 -0.57 12.00 21.30
C PRO A 43 -0.59 12.80 19.99
N LEU A 44 0.16 12.37 18.97
CA LEU A 44 0.23 13.02 17.66
C LEU A 44 -0.91 12.59 16.71
N SER A 45 -1.69 11.58 17.09
CA SER A 45 -2.76 11.02 16.26
C SER A 45 -3.81 12.05 15.85
N ALA A 46 -4.23 12.93 16.77
CA ALA A 46 -5.22 13.97 16.48
C ALA A 46 -4.72 14.94 15.39
N ALA A 47 -3.42 15.23 15.37
CA ALA A 47 -2.80 16.07 14.35
C ALA A 47 -2.69 15.34 13.01
N ALA A 48 -2.29 14.07 13.02
CA ALA A 48 -2.20 13.24 11.82
C ALA A 48 -3.57 13.04 11.16
N MET A 49 -4.60 12.73 11.95
CA MET A 49 -5.99 12.60 11.48
C MET A 49 -6.57 13.92 10.94
N ALA A 50 -6.11 15.06 11.47
CA ALA A 50 -6.55 16.38 11.05
C ALA A 50 -5.88 16.85 9.75
N LEU A 51 -4.84 16.16 9.25
CA LEU A 51 -4.26 16.40 7.93
C LEU A 51 -5.00 15.54 6.89
N PRO A 52 -5.89 16.11 6.05
CA PRO A 52 -6.46 15.34 4.96
C PRO A 52 -5.31 14.83 4.07
N PRO A 53 -5.24 13.54 3.73
CA PRO A 53 -4.22 13.03 2.80
C PRO A 53 -4.20 13.81 1.48
N LEU A 54 -5.38 14.23 1.00
CA LEU A 54 -5.56 15.07 -0.20
C LEU A 54 -5.01 16.51 -0.07
N SER A 55 -4.67 16.96 1.13
CA SER A 55 -4.07 18.28 1.37
C SER A 55 -2.54 18.25 1.39
N VAL A 56 -1.94 17.06 1.51
CA VAL A 56 -0.49 16.89 1.52
C VAL A 56 0.02 17.04 0.08
N ARG A 57 0.58 18.20 -0.22
CA ARG A 57 1.21 18.49 -1.51
C ARG A 57 2.53 19.21 -1.30
N GLY A 58 3.55 18.80 -2.04
CA GLY A 58 4.90 19.36 -1.95
C GLY A 58 5.10 20.68 -2.70
N ASP A 59 4.02 21.37 -3.09
CA ASP A 59 4.07 22.64 -3.82
C ASP A 59 3.32 23.76 -3.07
N LEU A 60 3.51 25.01 -3.48
CA LEU A 60 2.86 26.18 -2.87
C LEU A 60 1.33 26.14 -2.95
N GLY A 61 0.76 25.26 -3.78
CA GLY A 61 -0.67 25.03 -3.84
C GLY A 61 -1.23 24.44 -2.55
N VAL A 62 -0.38 23.94 -1.62
CA VAL A 62 -0.77 23.53 -0.26
C VAL A 62 -1.48 24.66 0.46
N LEU A 63 -1.02 25.91 0.28
CA LEU A 63 -1.62 27.09 0.89
C LEU A 63 -3.04 27.29 0.38
N SER A 64 -3.29 27.08 -0.91
CA SER A 64 -4.64 27.20 -1.49
C SER A 64 -5.58 26.11 -1.00
N THR A 65 -5.12 24.86 -0.91
CA THR A 65 -5.95 23.71 -0.51
C THR A 65 -6.22 23.69 0.99
N ALA A 66 -5.19 24.02 1.80
CA ALA A 66 -5.32 24.17 3.24
C ALA A 66 -6.18 25.39 3.61
N ALA A 67 -5.98 26.55 2.96
CA ALA A 67 -6.71 27.77 3.27
C ALA A 67 -8.16 27.79 2.77
N ALA A 68 -8.49 27.14 1.64
CA ALA A 68 -9.82 27.26 1.05
C ALA A 68 -10.84 26.27 1.63
N ARG A 69 -10.46 24.99 1.78
CA ARG A 69 -11.44 23.91 2.08
C ARG A 69 -11.33 23.35 3.49
N TYR A 70 -10.17 23.45 4.11
CA TYR A 70 -9.88 22.86 5.42
C TYR A 70 -9.42 23.87 6.47
N ALA A 71 -9.43 25.17 6.15
CA ALA A 71 -8.97 26.22 7.06
C ALA A 71 -9.67 26.21 8.43
N PRO A 72 -11.00 26.03 8.55
CA PRO A 72 -11.64 26.02 9.86
C PRO A 72 -11.24 24.82 10.72
N SER A 73 -11.11 23.64 10.12
CA SER A 73 -10.70 22.42 10.83
C SER A 73 -9.23 22.44 11.19
N LEU A 74 -8.36 22.83 10.25
CA LEU A 74 -6.92 22.96 10.50
C LEU A 74 -6.63 24.06 11.52
N LEU A 75 -7.26 25.24 11.42
CA LEU A 75 -7.09 26.33 12.38
C LEU A 75 -7.56 25.93 13.78
N LYS A 76 -8.68 25.22 13.90
CA LYS A 76 -9.16 24.69 15.18
C LYS A 76 -8.18 23.67 15.76
N SER A 77 -7.65 22.76 14.95
CA SER A 77 -6.62 21.80 15.37
C SER A 77 -5.32 22.49 15.77
N PHE A 78 -4.83 23.47 15.01
CA PHE A 78 -3.63 24.24 15.34
C PHE A 78 -3.80 25.06 16.64
N ILE A 79 -4.97 25.67 16.86
CA ILE A 79 -5.29 26.39 18.11
C ILE A 79 -5.35 25.42 19.29
N GLN A 80 -5.95 24.24 19.13
CA GLN A 80 -5.98 23.20 20.17
C GLN A 80 -4.60 22.60 20.46
N MET A 81 -3.71 22.54 19.46
CA MET A 81 -2.38 21.94 19.56
C MET A 81 -1.31 22.87 20.17
N GLY A 82 -1.52 24.19 20.17
CA GLY A 82 -0.56 25.16 20.71
C GLY A 82 0.78 25.28 19.93
N PRO A 83 1.72 26.12 20.39
CA PRO A 83 2.98 26.40 19.68
C PRO A 83 3.89 25.18 19.51
N GLN A 84 3.90 24.27 20.48
CA GLN A 84 4.66 23.01 20.39
C GLN A 84 4.09 22.06 19.34
N GLY A 85 2.77 22.08 19.12
CA GLY A 85 2.12 21.25 18.11
C GLY A 85 2.39 21.71 16.67
N ALA A 86 2.63 23.01 16.44
CA ALA A 86 3.05 23.50 15.11
C ALA A 86 4.46 22.99 14.72
N ILE A 87 5.35 22.83 15.70
CA ILE A 87 6.68 22.20 15.50
C ILE A 87 6.52 20.68 15.30
N GLY A 88 5.57 20.04 15.98
CA GLY A 88 5.21 18.64 15.74
C GLY A 88 4.63 18.39 14.34
N ALA A 89 3.91 19.35 13.76
CA ALA A 89 3.31 19.23 12.44
C ALA A 89 4.35 19.12 11.30
N THR A 90 5.53 19.73 11.44
CA THR A 90 6.60 19.55 10.43
C THR A 90 7.22 18.16 10.50
N LYS A 91 7.26 17.54 11.68
CA LYS A 91 7.69 16.13 11.84
C LYS A 91 6.76 15.15 11.13
N LEU A 92 5.47 15.46 11.02
CA LEU A 92 4.48 14.62 10.33
C LEU A 92 4.82 14.44 8.84
N LEU A 93 5.50 15.42 8.23
CA LEU A 93 5.91 15.39 6.82
C LEU A 93 7.34 14.86 6.61
N ARG A 94 8.02 14.44 7.68
CA ARG A 94 9.36 13.86 7.64
C ARG A 94 9.30 12.33 7.64
N PRO A 95 10.37 11.64 7.19
CA PRO A 95 10.49 10.20 7.34
C PRO A 95 10.22 9.73 8.78
N PHE A 96 9.49 8.62 8.93
CA PHE A 96 9.19 8.06 10.24
C PHE A 96 10.44 7.61 11.02
N SER A 97 11.52 7.27 10.31
CA SER A 97 12.82 6.96 10.92
C SER A 97 13.34 8.09 11.81
N GLU A 98 13.06 9.36 11.51
CA GLU A 98 13.47 10.47 12.38
C GLU A 98 12.82 10.38 13.78
N ILE A 99 11.58 9.87 13.88
CA ILE A 99 10.92 9.62 15.17
C ILE A 99 11.62 8.46 15.89
N ILE A 100 11.85 7.35 15.18
CA ILE A 100 12.54 6.16 15.72
C ILE A 100 13.90 6.55 16.30
N ASP A 101 14.70 7.29 15.54
CA ASP A 101 16.04 7.70 15.94
C ASP A 101 16.01 8.73 17.09
N SER A 102 15.03 9.65 17.10
CA SER A 102 14.86 10.60 18.22
C SER A 102 14.47 9.93 19.55
N LEU A 103 13.86 8.75 19.47
CA LEU A 103 13.54 7.93 20.63
C LEU A 103 14.65 6.94 20.98
N GLU A 104 15.76 6.94 20.24
CA GLU A 104 16.90 6.02 20.42
C GLU A 104 16.47 4.54 20.49
N LEU A 105 15.48 4.14 19.69
CA LEU A 105 15.07 2.73 19.61
C LEU A 105 16.19 1.94 18.94
N LYS A 106 16.73 0.90 19.60
CA LYS A 106 17.90 0.13 19.15
C LYS A 106 17.62 -1.35 19.05
N ASP A 107 16.51 -1.83 19.59
CA ASP A 107 16.15 -3.23 19.51
C ASP A 107 15.95 -3.64 18.04
N PRO A 108 16.72 -4.64 17.54
CA PRO A 108 16.64 -5.03 16.13
C PRO A 108 15.25 -5.50 15.72
N PHE A 109 14.55 -6.22 16.59
CA PHE A 109 13.19 -6.69 16.30
C PHE A 109 12.24 -5.50 16.13
N ILE A 110 12.31 -4.50 17.00
CA ILE A 110 11.46 -3.30 16.89
C ILE A 110 11.75 -2.53 15.61
N ARG A 111 13.03 -2.33 15.26
CA ARG A 111 13.40 -1.65 14.01
C ARG A 111 12.88 -2.40 12.78
N ASN A 112 13.11 -3.71 12.73
CA ASN A 112 12.65 -4.58 11.64
C ASN A 112 11.12 -4.65 11.54
N TRP A 113 10.45 -4.71 12.69
CA TRP A 113 8.99 -4.73 12.74
C TRP A 113 8.38 -3.42 12.23
N VAL A 114 8.93 -2.28 12.65
CA VAL A 114 8.48 -0.97 12.15
C VAL A 114 8.75 -0.81 10.66
N ASP A 115 9.92 -1.27 10.17
CA ASP A 115 10.21 -1.28 8.74
C ASP A 115 9.27 -2.22 7.97
N LEU A 116 8.93 -3.39 8.51
CA LEU A 116 7.93 -4.28 7.93
C LEU A 116 6.58 -3.59 7.83
N LEU A 117 6.10 -2.95 8.90
CA LEU A 117 4.82 -2.25 8.88
C LEU A 117 4.81 -1.08 7.87
N ALA A 118 5.89 -0.29 7.82
CA ALA A 118 6.05 0.76 6.82
C ALA A 118 6.01 0.20 5.40
N PHE A 119 6.71 -0.93 5.18
CA PHE A 119 6.81 -1.57 3.89
C PHE A 119 5.48 -2.17 3.44
N LEU A 120 4.72 -2.80 4.34
CA LEU A 120 3.39 -3.31 4.05
C LEU A 120 2.36 -2.20 3.78
N LEU A 121 2.55 -1.02 4.37
CA LEU A 121 1.66 0.12 4.20
C LEU A 121 1.95 0.91 2.91
N ALA A 122 3.23 1.18 2.62
CA ALA A 122 3.64 2.13 1.57
C ALA A 122 4.68 1.59 0.59
N GLY A 123 5.13 0.34 0.72
CA GLY A 123 6.16 -0.24 -0.15
C GLY A 123 7.58 0.30 0.08
N VAL A 124 7.80 0.99 1.21
CA VAL A 124 9.11 1.57 1.60
C VAL A 124 9.35 1.38 3.09
N LYS A 125 10.62 1.42 3.52
CA LYS A 125 10.98 1.37 4.95
C LYS A 125 10.63 2.66 5.69
N SER A 126 10.86 2.66 7.00
CA SER A 126 10.61 3.82 7.88
C SER A 126 11.32 5.11 7.45
N ASN A 127 12.44 5.01 6.72
CA ASN A 127 13.17 6.16 6.17
C ASN A 127 12.56 6.74 4.88
N GLY A 128 11.59 6.06 4.27
CA GLY A 128 10.90 6.49 3.05
C GLY A 128 9.45 6.88 3.27
N ILE A 129 8.79 6.36 4.31
CA ILE A 129 7.39 6.65 4.61
C ILE A 129 7.23 7.94 5.43
N LEU A 130 6.17 8.71 5.16
CA LEU A 130 5.82 9.88 5.95
C LEU A 130 5.39 9.48 7.37
N SER A 131 5.86 10.23 8.36
CA SER A 131 5.47 10.01 9.76
C SER A 131 3.96 10.08 9.98
N ALA A 132 3.26 10.95 9.25
CA ALA A 132 1.80 11.07 9.32
C ALA A 132 1.09 9.74 9.02
N GLU A 133 1.57 8.97 8.05
CA GLU A 133 0.96 7.71 7.62
C GLU A 133 1.12 6.63 8.69
N MET A 134 2.33 6.49 9.23
CA MET A 134 2.60 5.55 10.32
C MET A 134 1.84 5.91 11.59
N ILE A 135 1.80 7.19 11.96
CA ILE A 135 1.07 7.67 13.14
C ILE A 135 -0.44 7.40 12.98
N TYR A 136 -1.00 7.65 11.80
CA TYR A 136 -2.41 7.36 11.51
C TYR A 136 -2.70 5.86 11.61
N MET A 137 -1.87 5.02 10.98
CA MET A 137 -1.98 3.56 11.06
C MET A 137 -1.93 3.07 12.50
N PHE A 138 -0.93 3.51 13.30
CA PHE A 138 -0.82 3.12 14.70
C PHE A 138 -2.03 3.58 15.53
N ALA A 139 -2.52 4.80 15.30
CA ALA A 139 -3.67 5.32 16.02
C ALA A 139 -4.95 4.50 15.75
N GLU A 140 -5.20 4.13 14.49
CA GLU A 140 -6.40 3.37 14.11
C GLU A 140 -6.27 1.87 14.47
N TRP A 141 -5.13 1.24 14.22
CA TRP A 141 -4.91 -0.19 14.50
C TRP A 141 -4.79 -0.52 15.99
N TYR A 142 -4.44 0.44 16.85
CA TYR A 142 -4.32 0.18 18.29
C TYR A 142 -5.45 0.83 19.09
N LYS A 143 -6.49 1.32 18.41
CA LYS A 143 -7.70 1.84 19.05
C LYS A 143 -8.52 0.70 19.66
N PRO A 144 -9.10 0.86 20.87
CA PRO A 144 -9.99 -0.15 21.42
C PRO A 144 -11.18 -0.45 20.50
N GLY A 145 -11.41 -1.74 20.22
CA GLY A 145 -12.54 -2.22 19.42
C GLY A 145 -12.41 -2.05 17.90
N CYS A 146 -11.23 -1.69 17.39
CA CYS A 146 -11.02 -1.69 15.94
C CYS A 146 -10.92 -3.12 15.36
N SER A 147 -11.30 -3.25 14.09
CA SER A 147 -11.32 -4.49 13.34
C SER A 147 -10.89 -4.24 11.89
N LEU A 148 -10.44 -5.28 11.20
CA LEU A 148 -10.30 -5.27 9.75
C LEU A 148 -11.55 -5.90 9.14
N ASP A 149 -12.16 -5.18 8.20
CA ASP A 149 -13.29 -5.69 7.43
C ASP A 149 -12.83 -6.22 6.07
N TYR A 150 -13.49 -7.27 5.61
CA TYR A 150 -13.33 -7.80 4.27
C TYR A 150 -14.63 -7.58 3.48
N PRO A 151 -14.58 -7.03 2.26
CA PRO A 151 -15.78 -6.84 1.45
C PRO A 151 -16.40 -8.19 1.09
N VAL A 152 -17.68 -8.35 1.39
CA VAL A 152 -18.46 -9.51 0.95
C VAL A 152 -18.39 -9.59 -0.58
N HIS A 153 -18.14 -10.79 -1.13
CA HIS A 153 -17.88 -11.02 -2.56
C HIS A 153 -16.56 -10.41 -3.09
N GLY A 154 -15.65 -10.05 -2.19
CA GLY A 154 -14.31 -9.55 -2.52
C GLY A 154 -14.28 -8.12 -3.07
N SER A 155 -13.10 -7.71 -3.54
CA SER A 155 -12.85 -6.33 -3.98
C SER A 155 -13.71 -5.90 -5.18
N GLY A 156 -14.15 -6.85 -6.02
CA GLY A 156 -15.07 -6.59 -7.13
C GLY A 156 -16.40 -5.95 -6.69
N ALA A 157 -16.91 -6.31 -5.51
CA ALA A 157 -18.15 -5.75 -4.97
C ALA A 157 -18.05 -4.25 -4.68
N ILE A 158 -16.87 -3.78 -4.26
CA ILE A 158 -16.60 -2.35 -4.05
C ILE A 158 -16.66 -1.61 -5.40
N VAL A 159 -16.04 -2.19 -6.44
CA VAL A 159 -16.07 -1.63 -7.80
C VAL A 159 -17.51 -1.57 -8.32
N ASP A 160 -18.28 -2.64 -8.16
CA ASP A 160 -19.69 -2.69 -8.57
C ASP A 160 -20.54 -1.65 -7.85
N ALA A 161 -20.32 -1.45 -6.54
CA ALA A 161 -21.01 -0.44 -5.76
C ALA A 161 -20.71 0.98 -6.28
N LEU A 162 -19.45 1.27 -6.61
CA LEU A 162 -19.05 2.55 -7.21
C LEU A 162 -19.67 2.75 -8.59
N ILE A 163 -19.69 1.72 -9.43
CA ILE A 163 -20.32 1.76 -10.76
C ILE A 163 -21.82 2.05 -10.63
N LYS A 164 -22.52 1.32 -9.76
CA LYS A 164 -23.96 1.53 -9.48
C LYS A 164 -24.22 2.95 -9.02
N GLY A 165 -23.41 3.47 -8.09
CA GLY A 165 -23.50 4.85 -7.62
C GLY A 165 -23.31 5.85 -8.76
N MET A 166 -22.25 5.69 -9.55
CA MET A 166 -21.95 6.56 -10.69
C MET A 166 -23.09 6.57 -11.73
N GLN A 167 -23.63 5.40 -12.09
CA GLN A 167 -24.74 5.27 -13.04
C GLN A 167 -26.04 5.89 -12.51
N LYS A 168 -26.33 5.75 -11.21
CA LYS A 168 -27.49 6.39 -10.55
C LYS A 168 -27.50 7.91 -10.74
N PHE A 169 -26.33 8.54 -10.81
CA PHE A 169 -26.18 9.98 -11.07
C PHE A 169 -25.96 10.31 -12.57
N GLY A 170 -26.28 9.40 -13.48
CA GLY A 170 -26.23 9.61 -14.93
C GLY A 170 -24.84 9.46 -15.56
N GLY A 171 -23.84 8.98 -14.79
CA GLY A 171 -22.52 8.65 -15.32
C GLY A 171 -22.55 7.46 -16.29
N ARG A 172 -21.57 7.40 -17.20
CA ARG A 172 -21.45 6.35 -18.22
C ARG A 172 -20.04 5.78 -18.20
N ILE A 173 -19.93 4.48 -18.48
CA ILE A 173 -18.65 3.77 -18.63
C ILE A 173 -18.58 3.21 -20.05
N SER A 174 -17.46 3.46 -20.70
CA SER A 174 -17.15 2.89 -22.02
C SER A 174 -15.91 2.01 -21.89
N LEU A 175 -16.10 0.70 -22.01
CA LEU A 175 -15.01 -0.27 -22.01
C LEU A 175 -14.41 -0.39 -23.42
N ARG A 176 -13.20 -0.97 -23.53
CA ARG A 176 -12.49 -1.16 -24.80
C ARG A 176 -12.34 0.15 -25.61
N SER A 177 -12.33 1.28 -24.90
CA SER A 177 -12.31 2.63 -25.46
C SER A 177 -10.95 3.27 -25.19
N HIS A 178 -9.90 2.72 -25.79
CA HIS A 178 -8.52 3.18 -25.56
C HIS A 178 -8.35 4.64 -25.99
N VAL A 179 -7.96 5.50 -25.05
CA VAL A 179 -7.64 6.91 -25.29
C VAL A 179 -6.29 6.97 -26.00
N GLU A 180 -6.26 7.57 -27.19
CA GLU A 180 -5.06 7.78 -27.99
C GLU A 180 -4.35 9.07 -27.59
N LYS A 181 -5.10 10.15 -27.32
CA LYS A 181 -4.55 11.44 -26.88
C LYS A 181 -5.57 12.32 -26.17
N ILE A 182 -5.08 13.18 -25.30
CA ILE A 182 -5.81 14.31 -24.70
C ILE A 182 -5.65 15.51 -25.63
N VAL A 183 -6.77 16.13 -26.00
CA VAL A 183 -6.75 17.31 -26.89
C VAL A 183 -6.80 18.58 -26.06
N VAL A 184 -5.90 19.50 -26.33
CA VAL A 184 -5.73 20.77 -25.61
C VAL A 184 -5.86 21.93 -26.59
N GLU A 185 -6.66 22.94 -26.23
CA GLU A 185 -6.81 24.19 -26.99
C GLU A 185 -6.68 25.36 -26.02
N ASN A 186 -5.88 26.38 -26.37
CA ASN A 186 -5.67 27.58 -25.55
C ASN A 186 -5.33 27.27 -24.07
N GLY A 187 -4.45 26.28 -23.86
CA GLY A 187 -4.02 25.85 -22.52
C GLY A 187 -5.07 25.06 -21.73
N ARG A 188 -6.19 24.64 -22.35
CA ARG A 188 -7.27 23.87 -21.70
C ARG A 188 -7.52 22.53 -22.38
N ALA A 189 -7.54 21.45 -21.60
CA ALA A 189 -7.98 20.15 -22.09
C ALA A 189 -9.48 20.19 -22.47
N ILE A 190 -9.78 19.94 -23.74
CA ILE A 190 -11.13 20.03 -24.31
C ILE A 190 -11.80 18.67 -24.50
N GLY A 191 -11.07 17.57 -24.35
CA GLY A 191 -11.58 16.23 -24.56
C GLY A 191 -10.48 15.21 -24.84
N VAL A 192 -10.89 14.02 -25.26
CA VAL A 192 -9.99 12.93 -25.61
C VAL A 192 -10.33 12.37 -26.98
N LYS A 193 -9.32 11.98 -27.75
CA LYS A 193 -9.48 11.19 -28.98
C LYS A 193 -9.22 9.73 -28.64
N LEU A 194 -10.13 8.86 -29.06
CA LEU A 194 -9.99 7.41 -28.92
C LEU A 194 -9.24 6.84 -30.13
N ARG A 195 -8.59 5.67 -29.96
CA ARG A 195 -7.93 4.96 -31.07
C ARG A 195 -8.91 4.58 -32.20
N SER A 196 -10.20 4.47 -31.90
CA SER A 196 -11.26 4.28 -32.91
C SER A 196 -11.45 5.50 -33.83
N GLY A 197 -10.80 6.62 -33.55
CA GLY A 197 -11.00 7.90 -34.24
C GLY A 197 -12.08 8.78 -33.61
N GLN A 198 -12.92 8.25 -32.73
CA GLN A 198 -13.96 9.00 -32.04
C GLN A 198 -13.37 10.10 -31.14
N PHE A 199 -13.95 11.30 -31.17
CA PHE A 199 -13.63 12.37 -30.24
C PHE A 199 -14.72 12.48 -29.15
N VAL A 200 -14.29 12.50 -27.89
CA VAL A 200 -15.16 12.70 -26.73
C VAL A 200 -14.88 14.08 -26.14
N ARG A 201 -15.78 15.03 -26.38
CA ARG A 201 -15.68 16.40 -25.87
C ARG A 201 -15.91 16.44 -24.35
N ALA A 202 -14.98 17.02 -23.61
CA ALA A 202 -15.14 17.33 -22.20
C ALA A 202 -15.81 18.70 -22.02
N LYS A 203 -16.85 18.77 -21.19
CA LYS A 203 -17.51 20.06 -20.87
C LYS A 203 -16.69 20.88 -19.87
N LYS A 204 -16.18 20.23 -18.81
CA LYS A 204 -15.51 20.91 -17.69
C LYS A 204 -14.02 20.61 -17.59
N ALA A 205 -13.63 19.34 -17.63
CA ALA A 205 -12.25 18.90 -17.47
C ALA A 205 -12.08 17.48 -18.00
N VAL A 206 -10.84 17.09 -18.24
CA VAL A 206 -10.40 15.70 -18.38
C VAL A 206 -9.68 15.33 -17.10
N VAL A 207 -10.06 14.21 -16.48
CA VAL A 207 -9.37 13.66 -15.31
C VAL A 207 -8.70 12.38 -15.76
N SER A 208 -7.36 12.35 -15.73
CA SER A 208 -6.59 11.15 -16.06
C SER A 208 -6.34 10.35 -14.79
N ASN A 209 -6.70 9.06 -14.83
CA ASN A 209 -6.30 8.06 -13.84
C ASN A 209 -5.27 7.08 -14.43
N ALA A 210 -4.69 7.40 -15.59
CA ALA A 210 -3.50 6.70 -16.09
C ALA A 210 -2.28 7.10 -15.25
N SER A 211 -1.19 6.34 -15.36
CA SER A 211 0.05 6.72 -14.66
C SER A 211 0.51 8.12 -15.10
N MET A 212 1.35 8.76 -14.30
CA MET A 212 1.86 10.09 -14.67
C MET A 212 2.72 10.06 -15.95
N TRP A 213 3.42 8.94 -16.20
CA TRP A 213 4.18 8.72 -17.44
C TRP A 213 3.26 8.53 -18.64
N ASP A 214 2.22 7.71 -18.51
CA ASP A 214 1.24 7.51 -19.59
C ASP A 214 0.47 8.81 -19.89
N THR A 215 0.05 9.52 -18.84
CA THR A 215 -0.64 10.81 -19.00
C THR A 215 0.22 11.83 -19.71
N LEU A 216 1.53 11.88 -19.41
CA LEU A 216 2.48 12.73 -20.13
C LEU A 216 2.57 12.34 -21.61
N GLY A 217 2.57 11.04 -21.93
CA GLY A 217 2.55 10.55 -23.32
C GLY A 217 1.24 10.80 -24.07
N LEU A 218 0.12 11.01 -23.36
CA LEU A 218 -1.17 11.34 -23.96
C LEU A 218 -1.34 12.83 -24.25
N LEU A 219 -0.48 13.71 -23.71
CA LEU A 219 -0.56 15.16 -23.85
C LEU A 219 0.37 15.65 -24.98
N PRO A 220 0.01 16.76 -25.66
CA PRO A 220 0.96 17.44 -26.55
C PRO A 220 2.22 17.88 -25.79
N GLU A 221 3.40 17.76 -26.41
CA GLU A 221 4.67 18.07 -25.73
C GLU A 221 4.80 19.55 -25.36
N ASP A 222 4.21 20.44 -26.15
CA ASP A 222 4.30 21.90 -26.03
C ASP A 222 3.38 22.48 -24.94
N VAL A 223 2.43 21.71 -24.42
CA VAL A 223 1.48 22.19 -23.39
C VAL A 223 1.96 21.97 -21.96
N ILE A 224 3.09 21.28 -21.76
CA ILE A 224 3.64 20.97 -20.44
C ILE A 224 5.00 21.64 -20.25
N PRO A 225 5.25 22.35 -19.12
CA PRO A 225 6.56 22.88 -18.82
C PRO A 225 7.63 21.78 -18.83
N LYS A 226 8.74 22.03 -19.53
CA LYS A 226 9.86 21.08 -19.64
C LYS A 226 10.33 20.58 -18.27
N SER A 227 10.40 21.47 -17.28
CA SER A 227 10.79 21.12 -15.89
C SER A 227 9.87 20.08 -15.25
N TYR A 228 8.57 20.09 -15.56
CA TYR A 228 7.61 19.11 -15.06
C TYR A 228 7.79 17.77 -15.79
N SER A 229 7.91 17.79 -17.12
CA SER A 229 8.19 16.61 -17.94
C SER A 229 9.47 15.90 -17.49
N ASP A 230 10.55 16.66 -17.30
CA ASP A 230 11.84 16.15 -16.82
C ASP A 230 11.75 15.60 -15.39
N ARG A 231 10.86 16.14 -14.54
CA ARG A 231 10.62 15.60 -13.19
C ARG A 231 9.89 14.26 -13.25
N VAL A 232 8.83 14.15 -14.06
CA VAL A 232 8.08 12.90 -14.25
C VAL A 232 9.01 11.81 -14.80
N LYS A 233 9.79 12.12 -15.83
CA LYS A 233 10.74 11.17 -16.46
C LYS A 233 11.84 10.69 -15.52
N ARG A 234 12.27 11.51 -14.55
CA ARG A 234 13.28 11.15 -13.55
C ARG A 234 12.72 10.47 -12.31
N THR A 235 11.40 10.40 -12.16
CA THR A 235 10.81 9.73 -11.01
C THR A 235 11.05 8.22 -11.16
N PRO A 236 11.65 7.56 -10.16
CA PRO A 236 11.90 6.13 -10.23
C PRO A 236 10.58 5.36 -10.25
N GLN A 237 10.56 4.24 -10.97
CA GLN A 237 9.48 3.26 -10.85
C GLN A 237 9.75 2.37 -9.64
N CYS A 238 8.70 1.82 -9.04
CA CYS A 238 8.88 0.74 -8.06
C CYS A 238 9.36 -0.52 -8.78
N GLU A 239 10.04 -1.40 -8.06
CA GLU A 239 10.35 -2.73 -8.55
C GLU A 239 9.05 -3.51 -8.85
N SER A 240 9.21 -4.65 -9.53
CA SER A 240 8.10 -5.46 -9.97
C SER A 240 7.50 -6.30 -8.85
N PHE A 241 6.32 -6.84 -9.15
CA PHE A 241 5.62 -7.79 -8.30
C PHE A 241 5.62 -9.15 -8.97
N MET A 242 5.83 -10.19 -8.17
CA MET A 242 5.53 -11.56 -8.57
C MET A 242 4.26 -12.02 -7.90
N HIS A 243 3.37 -12.65 -8.67
CA HIS A 243 2.09 -13.15 -8.19
C HIS A 243 1.94 -14.64 -8.48
N LEU A 244 1.46 -15.37 -7.49
CA LEU A 244 1.03 -16.76 -7.58
C LEU A 244 -0.46 -16.81 -7.21
N HIS A 245 -1.30 -17.27 -8.13
CA HIS A 245 -2.73 -17.45 -7.92
C HIS A 245 -3.07 -18.93 -8.02
N LEU A 246 -3.67 -19.49 -6.97
CA LEU A 246 -3.95 -20.91 -6.85
C LEU A 246 -5.39 -21.16 -6.46
N GLY A 247 -5.94 -22.29 -6.92
CA GLY A 247 -7.10 -22.93 -6.33
C GLY A 247 -6.68 -24.28 -5.78
N PHE A 248 -7.13 -24.64 -4.58
CA PHE A 248 -6.75 -25.88 -3.90
C PHE A 248 -7.92 -26.50 -3.15
N ASP A 249 -7.81 -27.79 -2.83
CA ASP A 249 -8.80 -28.52 -2.03
C ASP A 249 -8.83 -28.00 -0.59
N ALA A 250 -10.03 -27.85 -0.04
CA ALA A 250 -10.18 -27.48 1.37
C ALA A 250 -10.03 -28.68 2.32
N GLU A 251 -10.00 -29.91 1.79
CA GLU A 251 -9.78 -31.12 2.58
C GLU A 251 -8.38 -31.11 3.21
N GLY A 252 -8.29 -31.43 4.50
CA GLY A 252 -7.02 -31.45 5.24
C GLY A 252 -6.52 -30.07 5.69
N VAL A 253 -7.11 -28.98 5.21
CA VAL A 253 -6.77 -27.62 5.61
C VAL A 253 -7.28 -27.35 7.02
N ARG A 254 -6.41 -26.76 7.86
CA ARG A 254 -6.75 -26.36 9.23
C ARG A 254 -7.98 -25.44 9.30
N GLU A 255 -8.88 -25.69 10.25
CA GLU A 255 -10.13 -24.92 10.43
C GLU A 255 -9.88 -23.45 10.82
N ASP A 256 -8.76 -23.16 11.49
CA ASP A 256 -8.37 -21.82 11.94
C ASP A 256 -7.46 -21.09 10.94
N LEU A 257 -7.47 -21.49 9.65
CA LEU A 257 -6.75 -20.81 8.59
C LEU A 257 -7.19 -19.34 8.50
N GLY A 258 -6.29 -18.42 8.80
CA GLY A 258 -6.56 -17.00 8.66
C GLY A 258 -6.62 -16.54 7.19
N ILE A 259 -7.25 -15.39 6.93
CA ILE A 259 -7.27 -14.79 5.60
C ILE A 259 -5.87 -14.32 5.14
N HIS A 260 -5.11 -13.63 6.00
CA HIS A 260 -3.84 -13.01 5.64
C HIS A 260 -2.65 -13.63 6.37
N HIS A 261 -1.58 -13.84 5.62
CA HIS A 261 -0.33 -14.39 6.10
C HIS A 261 0.84 -13.55 5.58
N ILE A 262 1.80 -13.27 6.46
CA ILE A 262 3.03 -12.55 6.13
C ILE A 262 4.18 -13.49 6.44
N VAL A 263 5.04 -13.78 5.46
CA VAL A 263 6.25 -14.56 5.64
C VAL A 263 7.45 -13.66 5.42
N VAL A 264 8.31 -13.55 6.43
CA VAL A 264 9.61 -12.90 6.36
C VAL A 264 10.69 -13.98 6.46
N ASN A 265 11.55 -14.06 5.45
CA ASN A 265 12.56 -15.10 5.39
C ASN A 265 13.83 -14.73 6.18
N ASP A 266 14.26 -13.47 6.14
CA ASP A 266 15.54 -13.03 6.68
C ASP A 266 15.53 -11.53 7.04
N TRP A 267 15.72 -11.21 8.32
CA TRP A 267 15.79 -9.82 8.77
C TRP A 267 17.06 -9.09 8.33
N GLU A 268 18.19 -9.79 8.20
CA GLU A 268 19.49 -9.17 7.89
C GLU A 268 19.53 -8.58 6.48
N ARG A 269 18.77 -9.19 5.56
CA ARG A 269 18.61 -8.69 4.18
C ARG A 269 17.74 -7.44 4.11
N GLY A 270 16.89 -7.18 5.10
CA GLY A 270 15.92 -6.10 5.10
C GLY A 270 14.62 -6.45 4.38
N VAL A 271 13.52 -5.85 4.81
CA VAL A 271 12.16 -6.16 4.32
C VAL A 271 11.95 -5.84 2.84
N ASP A 272 12.75 -4.93 2.30
CA ASP A 272 12.75 -4.48 0.91
C ASP A 272 13.67 -5.32 0.00
N ALA A 273 14.33 -6.36 0.53
CA ALA A 273 15.12 -7.27 -0.28
C ALA A 273 14.25 -8.16 -1.17
N ASP A 274 14.77 -8.47 -2.35
CA ASP A 274 14.11 -9.36 -3.30
C ASP A 274 13.86 -10.74 -2.66
N GLN A 275 12.66 -11.28 -2.91
CA GLN A 275 12.23 -12.59 -2.40
C GLN A 275 12.26 -12.74 -0.86
N ASN A 276 12.36 -11.66 -0.09
CA ASN A 276 12.44 -11.76 1.36
C ASN A 276 11.07 -11.84 2.04
N VAL A 277 10.17 -10.93 1.66
CA VAL A 277 8.81 -10.86 2.20
C VAL A 277 7.83 -11.43 1.19
N VAL A 278 7.01 -12.39 1.62
CA VAL A 278 5.91 -12.95 0.83
C VAL A 278 4.60 -12.77 1.58
N LEU A 279 3.60 -12.26 0.88
CA LEU A 279 2.26 -12.05 1.39
C LEU A 279 1.32 -13.07 0.79
N LEU A 280 0.46 -13.66 1.61
CA LEU A 280 -0.54 -14.62 1.16
C LEU A 280 -1.93 -14.20 1.65
N SER A 281 -2.91 -14.38 0.79
CA SER A 281 -4.31 -14.14 1.06
C SER A 281 -5.16 -15.33 0.64
N VAL A 282 -5.98 -15.86 1.54
CA VAL A 282 -6.97 -16.92 1.29
C VAL A 282 -8.37 -16.35 1.52
N PRO A 283 -8.88 -15.49 0.62
CA PRO A 283 -10.11 -14.74 0.86
C PRO A 283 -11.36 -15.61 0.94
N SER A 284 -11.34 -16.82 0.36
CA SER A 284 -12.44 -17.78 0.43
C SER A 284 -12.71 -18.31 1.84
N VAL A 285 -11.81 -18.09 2.81
CA VAL A 285 -12.08 -18.35 4.22
C VAL A 285 -13.19 -17.42 4.74
N LEU A 286 -13.21 -16.16 4.33
CA LEU A 286 -14.21 -15.18 4.76
C LEU A 286 -15.40 -15.06 3.79
N SER A 287 -15.18 -15.31 2.50
CA SER A 287 -16.21 -15.24 1.46
C SER A 287 -16.17 -16.52 0.63
N PRO A 288 -16.82 -17.62 1.08
CA PRO A 288 -16.74 -18.93 0.43
C PRO A 288 -17.20 -18.95 -1.03
N ASP A 289 -18.02 -17.99 -1.45
CA ASP A 289 -18.49 -17.79 -2.82
C ASP A 289 -17.38 -17.38 -3.81
N LEU A 290 -16.19 -17.02 -3.32
CA LEU A 290 -15.01 -16.75 -4.14
C LEU A 290 -14.35 -18.02 -4.70
N ALA A 291 -14.74 -19.21 -4.23
CA ALA A 291 -14.22 -20.50 -4.69
C ALA A 291 -15.37 -21.49 -4.94
N PRO A 292 -15.17 -22.53 -5.79
CA PRO A 292 -16.12 -23.64 -5.89
C PRO A 292 -16.32 -24.35 -4.53
N PRO A 293 -17.44 -25.05 -4.31
CA PRO A 293 -17.67 -25.81 -3.08
C PRO A 293 -16.53 -26.80 -2.80
N GLY A 294 -16.06 -26.85 -1.55
CA GLY A 294 -14.95 -27.71 -1.13
C GLY A 294 -13.56 -27.24 -1.57
N LYS A 295 -13.44 -26.03 -2.13
CA LYS A 295 -12.17 -25.45 -2.58
C LYS A 295 -11.89 -24.13 -1.89
N HIS A 296 -10.62 -23.73 -1.91
CA HIS A 296 -10.16 -22.40 -1.57
C HIS A 296 -9.39 -21.76 -2.73
N VAL A 297 -9.37 -20.43 -2.75
CA VAL A 297 -8.49 -19.64 -3.63
C VAL A 297 -7.43 -18.95 -2.78
N LEU A 298 -6.20 -18.92 -3.30
CA LEU A 298 -5.06 -18.28 -2.67
C LEU A 298 -4.38 -17.34 -3.65
N HIS A 299 -3.97 -16.18 -3.15
CA HIS A 299 -3.07 -15.27 -3.82
C HIS A 299 -1.83 -15.04 -2.96
N ALA A 300 -0.68 -15.51 -3.42
CA ALA A 300 0.63 -15.19 -2.84
C ALA A 300 1.37 -14.17 -3.73
N TYR A 301 2.13 -13.25 -3.14
CA TYR A 301 2.93 -12.30 -3.89
C TYR A 301 4.14 -11.77 -3.13
N ALA A 302 5.18 -11.39 -3.89
CA ALA A 302 6.29 -10.56 -3.43
C ALA A 302 5.93 -9.07 -3.66
N PRO A 303 5.93 -8.22 -2.62
CA PRO A 303 5.37 -6.88 -2.69
C PRO A 303 6.36 -5.85 -3.24
N GLY A 304 6.53 -5.81 -4.57
CA GLY A 304 7.28 -4.72 -5.21
C GLY A 304 8.79 -4.76 -4.92
N THR A 305 9.38 -5.95 -4.92
CA THR A 305 10.82 -6.19 -4.71
C THR A 305 11.42 -7.10 -5.77
N GLU A 306 10.67 -7.50 -6.79
CA GLU A 306 11.20 -8.31 -7.89
C GLU A 306 11.93 -7.40 -8.90
N PRO A 307 13.25 -7.58 -9.11
CA PRO A 307 14.01 -6.72 -10.02
C PRO A 307 13.49 -6.87 -11.45
N TYR A 308 12.97 -5.79 -12.04
CA TYR A 308 12.37 -5.84 -13.37
C TYR A 308 13.39 -6.16 -14.47
N GLU A 309 14.64 -5.76 -14.30
CA GLU A 309 15.74 -5.91 -15.27
C GLU A 309 16.03 -7.37 -15.59
N LEU A 310 15.73 -8.30 -14.67
CA LEU A 310 15.84 -9.74 -14.93
C LEU A 310 14.89 -10.22 -16.04
N TRP A 311 13.78 -9.50 -16.22
CA TRP A 311 12.71 -9.84 -17.16
C TRP A 311 12.80 -9.05 -18.46
N ASP A 312 13.55 -7.95 -18.45
CA ASP A 312 13.58 -7.02 -19.57
C ASP A 312 14.17 -7.68 -20.82
N GLY A 313 13.52 -7.44 -21.97
CA GLY A 313 13.90 -8.05 -23.24
C GLY A 313 13.61 -9.55 -23.42
N LEU A 314 13.12 -10.28 -22.41
CA LEU A 314 12.77 -11.70 -22.56
C LEU A 314 11.45 -11.88 -23.33
N ASP A 315 11.42 -12.81 -24.30
CA ASP A 315 10.15 -13.27 -24.90
C ASP A 315 9.41 -14.14 -23.88
N ARG A 316 8.21 -13.71 -23.47
CA ARG A 316 7.34 -14.42 -22.51
C ARG A 316 7.01 -15.86 -22.90
N ARG A 317 7.22 -16.25 -24.16
CA ARG A 317 6.97 -17.61 -24.65
C ARG A 317 8.23 -18.49 -24.63
N SER A 318 9.40 -17.90 -24.43
CA SER A 318 10.68 -18.59 -24.51
C SER A 318 10.88 -19.58 -23.34
N PRO A 319 11.71 -20.62 -23.52
CA PRO A 319 12.12 -21.49 -22.43
C PRO A 319 12.81 -20.73 -21.30
N GLU A 320 13.64 -19.73 -21.62
CA GLU A 320 14.39 -18.94 -20.65
C GLU A 320 13.46 -18.18 -19.70
N TYR A 321 12.44 -17.51 -20.24
CA TYR A 321 11.42 -16.83 -19.43
C TYR A 321 10.69 -17.80 -18.50
N LYS A 322 10.34 -19.00 -18.99
CA LYS A 322 9.63 -20.01 -18.21
C LYS A 322 10.51 -20.57 -17.08
N THR A 323 11.77 -20.85 -17.36
CA THR A 323 12.75 -21.31 -16.35
C THR A 323 12.95 -20.26 -15.27
N LEU A 324 13.20 -19.00 -15.65
CA LEU A 324 13.34 -17.89 -14.71
C LEU A 324 12.06 -17.72 -13.87
N LYS A 325 10.88 -17.83 -14.51
CA LYS A 325 9.60 -17.78 -13.79
C LYS A 325 9.45 -18.87 -12.75
N LEU A 326 9.84 -20.11 -13.05
CA LEU A 326 9.80 -21.19 -12.08
C LEU A 326 10.75 -20.90 -10.91
N GLU A 327 12.02 -20.61 -11.22
CA GLU A 327 13.05 -20.30 -10.22
C GLU A 327 12.64 -19.15 -9.30
N ARG A 328 12.21 -18.02 -9.87
CA ARG A 328 11.85 -16.83 -9.10
C ARG A 328 10.55 -17.02 -8.30
N SER A 329 9.68 -17.94 -8.72
CA SER A 329 8.42 -18.25 -8.00
C SER A 329 8.61 -19.16 -6.80
N GLU A 330 9.76 -19.82 -6.67
CA GLU A 330 10.02 -20.83 -5.63
C GLU A 330 9.89 -20.28 -4.20
N VAL A 331 10.21 -19.00 -4.00
CA VAL A 331 10.01 -18.37 -2.68
C VAL A 331 8.54 -18.29 -2.28
N MET A 332 7.63 -18.08 -3.24
CA MET A 332 6.19 -18.06 -2.96
C MET A 332 5.69 -19.48 -2.70
N TRP A 333 6.16 -20.49 -3.41
CA TRP A 333 5.81 -21.89 -3.14
C TRP A 333 6.22 -22.32 -1.73
N ARG A 334 7.46 -22.04 -1.33
CA ARG A 334 7.95 -22.30 0.04
C ARG A 334 7.13 -21.56 1.11
N ALA A 335 6.76 -20.30 0.85
CA ALA A 335 5.91 -19.54 1.74
C ALA A 335 4.50 -20.14 1.86
N VAL A 336 3.95 -20.65 0.75
CA VAL A 336 2.64 -21.30 0.76
C VAL A 336 2.68 -22.62 1.54
N GLU A 337 3.70 -23.46 1.33
CA GLU A 337 3.86 -24.71 2.10
C GLU A 337 4.08 -24.43 3.59
N ARG A 338 4.79 -23.35 3.96
CA ARG A 338 4.93 -22.93 5.36
C ARG A 338 3.58 -22.56 6.00
N VAL A 339 2.67 -21.99 5.21
CA VAL A 339 1.35 -21.53 5.69
C VAL A 339 0.33 -22.65 5.74
N LEU A 340 0.28 -23.50 4.70
CA LEU A 340 -0.78 -24.50 4.52
C LEU A 340 -0.35 -25.91 4.94
N GLY A 341 0.94 -26.23 4.80
CA GLY A 341 1.48 -27.56 5.00
C GLY A 341 2.20 -28.10 3.75
N PRO A 342 3.06 -29.11 3.90
CA PRO A 342 3.73 -29.75 2.77
C PRO A 342 2.73 -30.41 1.81
N GLY A 343 2.86 -30.15 0.51
CA GLY A 343 1.94 -30.72 -0.49
C GLY A 343 0.54 -30.11 -0.50
N PHE A 344 0.32 -29.06 0.32
CA PHE A 344 -0.95 -28.43 0.67
C PHE A 344 -1.81 -29.29 1.60
#